data_AF-A0A2H5WUK0-F1
#
_entry.id   AF-A0A2H5WUK0-F1
#
_cell.length_a   1.000
_cell.length_b   1.000
_cell.length_c   1.000
_cell.angle_alpha   90.00
_cell.angle_beta   90.00
_cell.angle_gamma   90.00
#
_symmetry.space_group_name_H-M   'P 1'
#
loop_
_entity.id
_entity.type
_entity.pdbx_description
1 polymer ?
#
loop_
_entity_poly.entity_id
_entity_poly.type
_entity_poly.pdbx_seq_one_letter_code
_entity_poly.pdbx_strand_id
1 'polypeptide(L)'
;MRRGWIWLMAIIWVLGRAGLLALLFWGVHPLWLVAFWGLQGYPANLHDLQRWYAVGVFNAVPALAWLIWGVVLLLVLSGFQARLSCRWVILLSALGGGLVVPPLAYILLLIYAGVWRYRAWDVVMPPLIRAYLMLAPSCMLVGACAGRWMVKRTQ
;
A
#
# COMPACT_ATOMS: atom_id res chain seq x y z
N MET A 1 -5.49 -33.55 13.66
CA MET A 1 -4.22 -32.80 13.55
C MET A 1 -3.91 -32.24 12.15
N ARG A 2 -4.27 -32.90 11.03
CA ARG A 2 -3.93 -32.40 9.66
C ARG A 2 -4.61 -31.08 9.25
N ARG A 3 -5.85 -30.79 9.68
CA ARG A 3 -6.57 -29.55 9.32
C ARG A 3 -5.92 -28.27 9.88
N GLY A 4 -5.42 -28.29 11.12
CA GLY A 4 -4.80 -27.12 11.74
C GLY A 4 -3.51 -26.68 11.04
N TRP A 5 -2.70 -27.64 10.60
CA TRP A 5 -1.47 -27.38 9.84
C TRP A 5 -1.73 -26.74 8.48
N ILE A 6 -2.80 -27.14 7.78
CA ILE A 6 -3.18 -26.57 6.49
C ILE A 6 -3.57 -25.08 6.66
N TRP A 7 -4.37 -24.77 7.69
CA TRP A 7 -4.75 -23.39 7.99
C TRP A 7 -3.56 -22.53 8.39
N LEU A 8 -2.65 -23.05 9.21
CA LEU A 8 -1.44 -22.35 9.60
C LEU A 8 -0.57 -21.99 8.39
N MET A 9 -0.35 -22.95 7.48
CA MET A 9 0.42 -22.72 6.25
C MET A 9 -0.25 -21.70 5.33
N ALA A 10 -1.58 -21.75 5.20
CA ALA A 10 -2.34 -20.76 4.44
C ALA A 10 -2.19 -19.34 5.03
N ILE A 11 -2.26 -19.20 6.36
CA ILE A 11 -2.09 -17.90 7.05
C ILE A 11 -0.68 -17.36 6.86
N ILE A 12 0.35 -18.16 7.15
CA ILE A 12 1.77 -17.77 6.98
C ILE A 12 2.01 -17.29 5.55
N TRP A 13 1.45 -18.01 4.59
CA TRP A 13 1.59 -17.68 3.20
C TRP A 13 0.88 -16.37 2.81
N VAL A 14 -0.33 -16.13 3.30
CA VAL A 14 -1.06 -14.86 3.05
C VAL A 14 -0.30 -13.69 3.67
N LEU A 15 0.18 -13.85 4.91
CA LEU A 15 0.96 -12.83 5.60
C LEU A 15 2.29 -12.54 4.91
N GLY A 16 3.01 -13.57 4.45
CA GLY A 16 4.25 -13.38 3.70
C GLY A 16 4.03 -12.58 2.40
N ARG A 17 2.88 -12.77 1.74
CA ARG A 17 2.51 -12.02 0.53
C ARG A 17 2.09 -10.59 0.82
N ALA A 18 1.31 -10.37 1.87
CA ALA A 18 0.98 -9.04 2.31
C ALA A 18 2.26 -8.26 2.72
N GLY A 19 3.21 -8.95 3.37
CA GLY A 19 4.54 -8.41 3.68
C GLY A 19 5.34 -8.03 2.43
N LEU A 20 5.26 -8.80 1.35
CA LEU A 20 5.89 -8.43 0.07
C LEU A 20 5.29 -7.16 -0.54
N LEU A 21 3.99 -6.89 -0.36
CA LEU A 21 3.37 -5.64 -0.81
C LEU A 21 3.89 -4.44 -0.02
N ALA A 22 4.09 -4.61 1.29
CA ALA A 22 4.71 -3.60 2.14
C ALA A 22 6.16 -3.30 1.70
N LEU A 23 6.94 -4.32 1.39
CA LEU A 23 8.31 -4.17 0.84
C LEU A 23 8.30 -3.51 -0.54
N LEU A 24 7.36 -3.89 -1.40
CA LEU A 24 7.21 -3.29 -2.72
C LEU A 24 6.86 -1.81 -2.61
N PHE A 25 5.97 -1.44 -1.67
CA PHE A 25 5.68 -0.04 -1.38
C PHE A 25 6.94 0.71 -0.94
N TRP A 26 7.70 0.15 -0.01
CA TRP A 26 8.95 0.75 0.47
C TRP A 26 9.96 0.99 -0.66
N GLY A 27 10.02 0.11 -1.67
CA GLY A 27 10.83 0.31 -2.87
C GLY A 27 10.25 1.33 -3.87
N VAL A 28 8.94 1.32 -4.09
CA VAL A 28 8.29 2.13 -5.14
C VAL A 28 8.08 3.58 -4.72
N HIS A 29 7.72 3.82 -3.46
CA HIS A 29 7.31 5.15 -3.01
C HIS A 29 8.43 6.20 -3.07
N PRO A 30 9.66 5.94 -2.60
CA PRO A 30 10.77 6.90 -2.74
C PRO A 30 11.11 7.20 -4.20
N LEU A 31 11.05 6.21 -5.09
CA LEU A 31 11.28 6.41 -6.53
C LEU A 31 10.20 7.28 -7.17
N TRP A 32 8.94 7.09 -6.75
CA TRP A 32 7.85 7.97 -7.16
C TRP A 32 8.09 9.42 -6.69
N LEU A 33 8.57 9.63 -5.47
CA LEU A 33 8.91 10.97 -4.97
C LEU A 33 10.02 11.64 -5.81
N VAL A 34 11.05 10.88 -6.22
CA VAL A 34 12.10 11.39 -7.11
C VAL A 34 11.49 11.92 -8.41
N ALA A 35 10.63 11.12 -9.06
CA ALA A 35 9.97 11.51 -10.30
C ALA A 35 9.04 12.72 -10.11
N PHE A 36 8.23 12.69 -9.05
CA PHE A 36 7.25 13.73 -8.75
C PHE A 36 7.91 15.10 -8.50
N TRP A 37 8.96 15.15 -7.68
CA TRP A 37 9.67 16.40 -7.39
C TRP A 37 10.54 16.85 -8.58
N GLY A 38 11.14 15.91 -9.31
CA GLY A 38 11.88 16.20 -10.54
C GLY A 38 11.02 16.91 -11.59
N LEU A 39 9.78 16.47 -11.80
CA LEU A 39 8.82 17.12 -12.71
C LEU A 39 8.43 18.54 -12.29
N GLN A 40 8.62 18.91 -11.02
CA GLN A 40 8.36 20.25 -10.49
C GLN A 40 9.60 21.15 -10.49
N GLY A 41 10.74 20.67 -11.01
CA GLY A 41 12.00 21.41 -11.01
C GLY A 41 12.82 21.27 -9.72
N TYR A 42 12.46 20.32 -8.84
CA TYR A 42 13.18 20.03 -7.60
C TYR A 42 13.80 18.62 -7.67
N PRO A 43 14.91 18.41 -8.40
CA PRO A 43 15.53 17.10 -8.50
C PRO A 43 16.03 16.62 -7.13
N ALA A 44 15.67 15.39 -6.76
CA ALA A 44 16.10 14.78 -5.51
C ALA A 44 17.61 14.46 -5.53
N ASN A 45 18.28 14.65 -4.39
CA ASN A 45 19.67 14.25 -4.23
C ASN A 45 19.80 12.92 -3.46
N LEU A 46 21.04 12.45 -3.30
CA LEU A 46 21.36 11.22 -2.56
C LEU A 46 20.91 11.26 -1.09
N HIS A 47 21.00 12.43 -0.45
CA HIS A 47 20.61 12.60 0.94
C HIS A 47 19.07 12.53 1.11
N ASP A 48 18.30 13.09 0.18
CA ASP A 48 16.84 12.96 0.15
C ASP A 48 16.42 11.50 0.01
N LEU A 49 17.07 10.77 -0.90
CA LEU A 49 16.87 9.34 -1.11
C LEU A 49 17.16 8.53 0.15
N GLN A 50 18.29 8.78 0.83
CA GLN A 50 18.61 8.12 2.10
C GLN A 50 17.54 8.39 3.17
N ARG A 51 17.08 9.64 3.27
CA ARG A 51 16.02 10.03 4.21
C ARG A 51 14.68 9.37 3.88
N TRP A 52 14.34 9.27 2.59
CA TRP A 52 13.10 8.63 2.14
C TRP A 52 13.12 7.11 2.27
N TYR A 53 14.29 6.46 2.24
CA TYR A 53 14.40 5.02 2.51
C TYR A 53 14.58 4.70 3.99
N ALA A 54 14.99 5.66 4.83
CA ALA A 54 15.13 5.44 6.26
C ALA A 54 13.83 4.88 6.87
N VAL A 55 13.99 3.92 7.80
CA VAL A 55 12.85 3.33 8.50
C VAL A 55 12.31 4.36 9.49
N GLY A 56 11.30 5.10 9.06
CA GLY A 56 10.57 6.07 9.85
C GLY A 56 9.07 5.89 9.69
N VAL A 57 8.30 6.62 10.50
CA VAL A 57 6.82 6.58 10.52
C VAL A 57 6.23 6.78 9.12
N PHE A 58 6.85 7.64 8.29
CA PHE A 58 6.43 7.92 6.92
C PHE A 58 6.45 6.70 5.98
N ASN A 59 7.29 5.70 6.27
CA ASN A 59 7.35 4.44 5.53
C ASN A 59 6.64 3.29 6.26
N ALA A 60 6.81 3.22 7.58
CA ALA A 60 6.27 2.14 8.40
C ALA A 60 4.73 2.14 8.38
N VAL A 61 4.11 3.32 8.39
CA VAL A 61 2.65 3.44 8.46
C VAL A 61 1.97 3.03 7.14
N PRO A 62 2.38 3.53 5.96
CA PRO A 62 1.86 3.01 4.69
C PRO A 62 2.19 1.53 4.44
N ALA A 63 3.35 1.06 4.90
CA ALA A 63 3.72 -0.36 4.84
C ALA A 63 2.76 -1.22 5.68
N LEU A 64 2.42 -0.78 6.90
CA LEU A 64 1.44 -1.45 7.75
C LEU A 64 0.03 -1.40 7.13
N ALA A 65 -0.34 -0.28 6.52
CA ALA A 65 -1.59 -0.16 5.77
C ALA A 65 -1.65 -1.14 4.59
N TRP A 66 -0.54 -1.33 3.86
CA TRP A 66 -0.42 -2.37 2.83
C TRP A 66 -0.51 -3.78 3.38
N LEU A 67 0.01 -4.04 4.57
CA LEU A 67 -0.13 -5.34 5.21
C LEU A 67 -1.60 -5.65 5.52
N ILE A 68 -2.32 -4.69 6.11
CA ILE A 68 -3.74 -4.84 6.43
C ILE A 68 -4.56 -4.98 5.14
N TRP A 69 -4.42 -4.04 4.21
CA TRP A 69 -5.20 -4.04 2.97
C TRP A 69 -4.82 -5.21 2.05
N GLY A 70 -3.54 -5.57 2.01
CA GLY A 70 -3.03 -6.68 1.19
C GLY A 70 -3.65 -8.02 1.57
N VAL A 71 -3.87 -8.27 2.87
CA VAL A 71 -4.61 -9.47 3.32
C VAL A 71 -6.04 -9.46 2.77
N VAL A 72 -6.77 -8.34 2.93
CA VAL A 72 -8.15 -8.20 2.45
C VAL A 72 -8.21 -8.37 0.93
N LEU A 73 -7.31 -7.71 0.21
CA LEU A 73 -7.23 -7.75 -1.25
C LEU A 73 -6.99 -9.18 -1.76
N LEU A 74 -6.03 -9.89 -1.18
CA LEU A 74 -5.70 -11.26 -1.55
C LEU A 74 -6.88 -12.20 -1.30
N LEU A 75 -7.56 -12.07 -0.16
CA LEU A 75 -8.73 -12.89 0.18
C LEU A 75 -9.90 -12.62 -0.76
N VAL A 76 -10.31 -11.36 -0.92
CA VAL A 76 -11.44 -10.97 -1.77
C VAL A 76 -11.20 -11.40 -3.21
N LEU A 77 -10.05 -11.03 -3.79
CA LEU A 77 -9.79 -11.33 -5.20
C LEU A 77 -9.57 -12.82 -5.45
N SER A 78 -9.05 -13.60 -4.49
CA SER A 78 -9.00 -15.06 -4.65
C SER A 78 -10.38 -15.69 -4.80
N GLY A 79 -11.42 -15.13 -4.17
CA GLY A 79 -12.81 -15.60 -4.34
C GLY A 79 -13.43 -15.23 -5.69
N PHE A 80 -13.03 -14.10 -6.30
CA PHE A 80 -13.57 -13.61 -7.57
C PHE A 80 -12.72 -13.96 -8.80
N GLN A 81 -11.51 -14.49 -8.62
CA GLN A 81 -10.54 -14.77 -9.69
C GLN A 81 -11.08 -15.65 -10.81
N ALA A 82 -12.00 -16.59 -10.51
CA ALA A 82 -12.62 -17.44 -11.53
C ALA A 82 -13.60 -16.72 -12.47
N ARG A 83 -13.98 -15.46 -12.16
CA ARG A 83 -15.04 -14.72 -12.88
C ARG A 83 -14.57 -13.42 -13.52
N LEU A 84 -13.36 -12.95 -13.20
CA LEU A 84 -12.86 -11.65 -13.63
C LEU A 84 -11.69 -11.80 -14.60
N SER A 85 -11.69 -10.99 -15.66
CA SER A 85 -10.55 -10.93 -16.58
C SER A 85 -9.28 -10.40 -15.88
N CYS A 86 -8.11 -10.77 -16.40
CA CYS A 86 -6.81 -10.29 -15.93
C CYS A 86 -6.76 -8.76 -15.77
N ARG A 87 -7.27 -8.01 -16.75
CA ARG A 87 -7.26 -6.55 -16.75
C ARG A 87 -8.06 -5.99 -15.57
N TRP A 88 -9.22 -6.57 -15.29
CA TRP A 88 -10.09 -6.15 -14.17
C TRP A 88 -9.44 -6.43 -12.82
N VAL A 89 -8.79 -7.59 -12.64
CA VAL A 89 -8.07 -7.90 -11.40
C VAL A 89 -6.94 -6.89 -11.13
N ILE A 90 -6.17 -6.53 -12.16
CA ILE A 90 -5.10 -5.53 -12.05
C ILE A 90 -5.68 -4.15 -11.71
N LEU A 91 -6.72 -3.72 -12.43
CA LEU A 91 -7.34 -2.41 -12.22
C LEU A 91 -7.96 -2.28 -10.83
N LEU A 92 -8.74 -3.27 -10.39
CA LEU A 92 -9.36 -3.27 -9.06
C LEU A 92 -8.31 -3.28 -7.96
N SER A 93 -7.21 -4.01 -8.14
CA SER A 93 -6.10 -4.02 -7.18
C SER A 93 -5.40 -2.66 -7.12
N ALA A 94 -5.17 -2.02 -8.28
CA ALA A 94 -4.60 -0.69 -8.36
C ALA A 94 -5.49 0.36 -7.69
N LEU A 95 -6.79 0.38 -8.03
CA LEU A 95 -7.77 1.29 -7.43
C LEU A 95 -7.89 1.05 -5.93
N GLY A 96 -7.98 -0.20 -5.48
CA GLY A 96 -7.99 -0.53 -4.06
C GLY A 96 -6.73 -0.02 -3.34
N GLY A 97 -5.56 -0.22 -3.93
CA GLY A 97 -4.31 0.34 -3.43
C GLY A 97 -4.35 1.86 -3.30
N GLY A 98 -4.73 2.56 -4.38
CA GLY A 98 -4.77 4.03 -4.41
C GLY A 98 -5.83 4.66 -3.51
N LEU A 99 -6.99 4.01 -3.36
CA LEU A 99 -8.14 4.57 -2.63
C LEU A 99 -8.16 4.19 -1.15
N VAL A 100 -7.64 3.00 -0.78
CA VAL A 100 -7.79 2.47 0.59
C VAL A 100 -6.51 2.61 1.40
N VAL A 101 -5.34 2.43 0.79
CA VAL A 101 -4.07 2.46 1.55
C VAL A 101 -3.76 3.86 2.09
N PRO A 102 -3.88 4.96 1.33
CA PRO A 102 -3.64 6.29 1.86
C PRO A 102 -4.51 6.69 3.06
N PRO A 103 -5.85 6.52 3.07
CA PRO A 103 -6.65 6.87 4.25
C PRO A 103 -6.35 5.95 5.42
N LEU A 104 -6.07 4.67 5.18
CA LEU A 104 -5.69 3.74 6.24
C LEU A 104 -4.35 4.14 6.88
N ALA A 105 -3.35 4.48 6.06
CA ALA A 105 -2.08 5.00 6.53
C ALA A 105 -2.27 6.27 7.36
N TYR A 106 -3.11 7.18 6.90
CA TYR A 106 -3.37 8.39 7.66
C TYR A 106 -4.07 8.14 9.01
N ILE A 107 -5.06 7.24 9.06
CA ILE A 107 -5.72 6.85 10.32
C ILE A 107 -4.68 6.28 11.30
N LEU A 108 -3.83 5.38 10.82
CA LEU A 108 -2.75 4.79 11.62
C LEU A 108 -1.77 5.87 12.12
N LEU A 109 -1.47 6.87 11.30
CA LEU A 109 -0.61 8.00 11.69
C LEU A 109 -1.25 8.84 12.80
N LEU A 110 -2.54 9.15 12.70
CA LEU A 110 -3.27 9.90 13.73
C LEU A 110 -3.36 9.13 15.05
N ILE A 111 -3.54 7.81 14.98
CA ILE A 111 -3.52 6.93 16.16
C ILE A 111 -2.12 6.95 16.78
N TYR A 112 -1.08 6.76 15.98
CA TYR A 112 0.32 6.77 16.41
C TYR A 112 0.69 8.10 17.10
N ALA A 113 0.28 9.22 16.50
CA ALA A 113 0.55 10.55 17.05
C ALA A 113 -0.35 10.93 18.25
N GLY A 114 -1.26 10.07 18.69
CA GLY A 114 -2.17 10.33 19.83
C GLY A 114 -3.21 11.42 19.57
N VAL A 115 -3.27 11.97 18.36
CA VAL A 115 -4.13 13.10 17.97
C VAL A 115 -5.46 12.67 17.36
N TRP A 116 -5.71 11.36 17.21
CA TRP A 116 -6.99 10.83 16.72
C TRP A 116 -8.21 11.43 17.46
N ARG A 117 -8.06 11.71 18.76
CA ARG A 117 -9.11 12.32 19.59
C ARG A 117 -9.38 13.80 19.28
N TYR A 118 -8.42 14.50 18.68
CA TYR A 118 -8.46 15.94 18.39
C TYR A 118 -8.60 16.22 16.87
N ARG A 119 -9.39 15.40 16.19
CA ARG A 119 -9.64 15.48 14.75
C ARG A 119 -10.45 16.72 14.36
N ALA A 120 -9.81 17.89 14.37
CA ALA A 120 -10.30 19.10 13.70
C ALA A 120 -10.18 18.89 12.18
N TRP A 121 -11.15 18.16 11.62
CA TRP A 121 -11.10 17.66 10.25
C TRP A 121 -10.96 18.75 9.20
N ASP A 122 -11.54 19.92 9.46
CA ASP A 122 -11.43 21.14 8.68
C ASP A 122 -9.98 21.62 8.53
N VAL A 123 -9.17 21.53 9.58
CA VAL A 123 -7.76 21.94 9.57
C VAL A 123 -6.87 20.88 8.92
N VAL A 124 -7.16 19.59 9.13
CA VAL A 124 -6.27 18.51 8.67
C VAL A 124 -6.60 18.01 7.26
N MET A 125 -7.81 18.21 6.75
CA MET A 125 -8.21 17.74 5.41
C MET A 125 -7.39 18.33 4.25
N PRO A 126 -7.12 19.65 4.17
CA PRO A 126 -6.35 20.20 3.05
C PRO A 126 -4.91 19.63 2.93
N PRO A 127 -4.09 19.58 3.99
CA PRO A 127 -2.78 18.95 3.90
C PRO A 127 -2.88 17.43 3.70
N LEU A 128 -3.91 16.79 4.25
CA LEU A 128 -4.17 15.38 4.01
C LEU A 128 -4.43 15.08 2.54
N ILE A 129 -5.27 15.86 1.86
CA ILE A 129 -5.59 15.65 0.44
C ILE A 129 -4.34 15.78 -0.40
N ARG A 130 -3.44 16.72 -0.08
CA ARG A 130 -2.15 16.83 -0.78
C ARG A 130 -1.26 15.61 -0.55
N ALA A 131 -1.12 15.17 0.70
CA ALA A 131 -0.36 13.97 1.03
C ALA A 131 -0.97 12.72 0.40
N TYR A 132 -2.30 12.64 0.34
CA TYR A 132 -3.06 11.59 -0.33
C TYR A 132 -2.73 11.54 -1.83
N LEU A 133 -2.76 12.67 -2.52
CA LEU A 133 -2.45 12.73 -3.95
C LEU A 133 -0.99 12.38 -4.24
N MET A 134 -0.07 12.60 -3.28
CA MET A 134 1.31 12.14 -3.40
C MET A 134 1.45 10.63 -3.13
N LEU A 135 0.68 10.08 -2.19
CA LEU A 135 0.79 8.68 -1.78
C LEU A 135 0.04 7.73 -2.72
N ALA A 136 -1.15 8.12 -3.16
CA ALA A 136 -2.06 7.31 -3.97
C ALA A 136 -1.43 6.73 -5.25
N PRO A 137 -0.65 7.48 -6.06
CA PRO A 137 -0.04 6.94 -7.28
C PRO A 137 0.90 5.77 -7.00
N SER A 138 1.77 5.91 -5.99
CA SER A 138 2.67 4.82 -5.59
C SER A 138 1.91 3.60 -5.06
N CYS A 139 0.82 3.80 -4.30
CA CYS A 139 -0.05 2.71 -3.89
C CYS A 139 -0.81 2.07 -5.07
N MET A 140 -1.23 2.85 -6.08
CA MET A 140 -1.85 2.28 -7.28
C MET A 140 -0.87 1.35 -8.01
N LEU A 141 0.40 1.73 -8.12
CA LEU A 141 1.45 0.91 -8.73
C LEU A 141 1.66 -0.40 -7.96
N VAL A 142 1.77 -0.34 -6.63
CA VAL A 142 1.89 -1.53 -5.77
C VAL A 142 0.66 -2.43 -5.92
N GLY A 143 -0.54 -1.86 -5.94
CA GLY A 143 -1.79 -2.58 -6.17
C GLY A 143 -1.85 -3.24 -7.54
N ALA A 144 -1.44 -2.55 -8.60
CA ALA A 144 -1.37 -3.12 -9.94
C ALA A 144 -0.41 -4.33 -10.00
N CYS A 145 0.76 -4.22 -9.36
CA CYS A 145 1.71 -5.31 -9.22
C CYS A 145 1.12 -6.50 -8.46
N ALA A 146 0.40 -6.25 -7.36
CA ALA A 146 -0.32 -7.27 -6.62
C ALA A 146 -1.32 -8.03 -7.53
N GLY A 147 -2.15 -7.27 -8.26
CA GLY A 147 -3.11 -7.81 -9.20
C GLY A 147 -2.47 -8.69 -10.28
N ARG A 148 -1.37 -8.23 -10.87
CA ARG A 148 -0.63 -8.98 -11.90
C ARG A 148 -0.06 -10.28 -11.34
N TRP A 149 0.47 -10.24 -10.12
CA TRP A 149 1.01 -11.43 -9.47
C TRP A 149 -0.05 -12.47 -9.16
N MET A 150 -1.26 -12.03 -8.78
CA MET A 150 -2.40 -12.92 -8.57
C MET A 150 -2.81 -13.64 -9.85
N VAL A 151 -2.87 -12.94 -10.99
CA VAL A 151 -3.28 -13.54 -12.26
C VAL A 151 -2.29 -14.59 -12.76
N LYS A 152 -0.97 -14.34 -12.66
CA LYS A 152 0.08 -15.27 -13.12
C LYS A 152 0.03 -16.68 -12.50
N ARG A 153 -0.80 -16.94 -11.50
CA ARG A 153 -0.95 -18.24 -10.84
C ARG A 153 -1.94 -19.18 -11.50
N THR A 154 -2.77 -18.66 -12.39
CA THR A 154 -3.89 -19.39 -13.00
C THR A 154 -3.61 -19.79 -14.46
N GLN A 155 -2.49 -19.33 -15.02
CA GLN A 155 -1.94 -19.78 -16.30
C GLN A 155 -0.79 -20.73 -16.04
#